data_AF-A0A4Z1CZE5-F1
#
_entry.id   AF-A0A4Z1CZE5-F1
#
_cell.length_a   1.000
_cell.length_b   1.000
_cell.length_c   1.000
_cell.angle_alpha   90.00
_cell.angle_beta   90.00
_cell.angle_gamma   90.00
#
_symmetry.space_group_name_H-M   'P 1'
#
loop_
_entity.id
_entity.type
_entity.pdbx_description
1 polymer ?
#
loop_
_entity_poly.entity_id
_entity_poly.type
_entity_poly.pdbx_seq_one_letter_code
_entity_poly.pdbx_strand_id
1 'polypeptide(L)'
;MGQGRGWEGAVLKLLRAKDFTFTVTGAEDVTPHYRRLRMTDGGLLAATGVHPTMWVRLWFSDDGRPHQRAYTLVDPDPETGTFALEFALHEGCASDWARAAKEGDTVEATVQGTGFQRPEPDPSHVLVVGDTASLPAINSLFKELGSAPATVWFEGTLDGLPSGADPERHEIREVPRQEAGKHLVERVRAELPEILSGTEHPYVWIACDTATTRALGSYVRKELGVPKQRVHALGYWRAD
;
A
#
# COMPACT_ATOMS: atom_id res chain seq x y z
N MET A 1 -32.78 4.12 -1.79
CA MET A 1 -33.05 4.45 -0.36
C MET A 1 -31.93 3.81 0.44
N GLY A 2 -31.00 4.62 0.97
CA GLY A 2 -29.76 4.13 1.56
C GLY A 2 -29.99 3.47 2.93
N GLN A 3 -29.60 2.21 3.06
CA GLN A 3 -29.44 1.58 4.37
C GLN A 3 -28.19 2.13 5.05
N GLY A 4 -28.35 2.45 6.34
CA GLY A 4 -27.44 3.27 7.11
C GLY A 4 -26.06 2.64 7.28
N ARG A 5 -25.04 3.37 6.80
CA ARG A 5 -23.68 3.27 7.33
C ARG A 5 -23.74 3.65 8.82
N GLY A 6 -23.32 2.76 9.72
CA GLY A 6 -23.38 2.95 11.18
C GLY A 6 -22.51 4.10 11.71
N TRP A 7 -22.11 4.03 12.98
CA TRP A 7 -21.29 5.07 13.67
C TRP A 7 -20.03 5.47 12.87
N GLU A 8 -19.37 4.53 12.22
CA GLU A 8 -18.20 4.80 11.36
C GLU A 8 -18.54 5.70 10.16
N GLY A 9 -19.70 5.48 9.51
CA GLY A 9 -20.17 6.31 8.40
C GLY A 9 -20.60 7.71 8.84
N ALA A 10 -21.14 7.84 10.06
CA ALA A 10 -21.47 9.12 10.65
C ALA A 10 -20.20 9.93 11.01
N VAL A 11 -19.17 9.27 11.56
CA VAL A 11 -17.87 9.89 11.87
C VAL A 11 -17.17 10.37 10.60
N LEU A 12 -17.20 9.58 9.52
CA LEU A 12 -16.58 9.97 8.25
C LEU A 12 -17.31 11.14 7.56
N LYS A 13 -18.64 11.17 7.60
CA LYS A 13 -19.43 12.32 7.13
C LYS A 13 -19.14 13.59 7.93
N LEU A 14 -18.96 13.48 9.25
CA LEU A 14 -18.58 14.61 10.11
C LEU A 14 -17.20 15.19 9.73
N LEU A 15 -16.33 14.37 9.14
CA LEU A 15 -14.95 14.71 8.75
C LEU A 15 -14.79 15.18 7.29
N ARG A 16 -15.89 15.52 6.60
CA ARG A 16 -15.88 15.95 5.18
C ARG A 16 -15.29 14.91 4.21
N ALA A 17 -15.47 13.62 4.51
CA ALA A 17 -15.22 12.57 3.53
C ALA A 17 -16.00 12.87 2.23
N LYS A 18 -15.27 13.02 1.12
CA LYS A 18 -15.89 13.02 -0.21
C LYS A 18 -16.05 11.56 -0.62
N ASP A 19 -17.29 11.17 -0.88
CA ASP A 19 -17.63 9.86 -1.41
C ASP A 19 -17.55 9.93 -2.94
N PHE A 20 -16.94 8.91 -3.54
CA PHE A 20 -16.78 8.76 -4.98
C PHE A 20 -17.22 7.36 -5.38
N THR A 21 -17.70 7.21 -6.61
CA THR A 21 -18.04 5.91 -7.17
C THR A 21 -17.01 5.56 -8.23
N PHE A 22 -16.28 4.46 -8.03
CA PHE A 22 -15.38 3.92 -9.04
C PHE A 22 -16.11 2.93 -9.91
N THR A 23 -15.78 2.91 -11.20
CA THR A 23 -16.36 1.97 -12.17
C THR A 23 -15.26 1.16 -12.84
N VAL A 24 -15.38 -0.17 -12.81
CA VAL A 24 -14.45 -1.10 -13.46
C VAL A 24 -14.49 -0.88 -14.97
N THR A 25 -13.31 -0.67 -15.58
CA THR A 25 -13.11 -0.57 -17.02
C THR A 25 -12.27 -1.71 -17.59
N GLY A 26 -11.72 -2.57 -16.75
CA GLY A 26 -11.05 -3.79 -17.17
C GLY A 26 -10.56 -4.61 -15.97
N ALA A 27 -10.37 -5.90 -16.19
CA ALA A 27 -9.88 -6.83 -15.17
C ALA A 27 -8.77 -7.71 -15.76
N GLU A 28 -7.78 -8.04 -14.93
CA GLU A 28 -6.62 -8.84 -15.29
C GLU A 28 -6.19 -9.68 -14.09
N ASP A 29 -6.19 -11.00 -14.24
CA ASP A 29 -5.58 -11.91 -13.26
C ASP A 29 -4.06 -11.95 -13.56
N VAL A 30 -3.28 -11.16 -12.82
CA VAL A 30 -1.82 -11.04 -13.01
C VAL A 30 -1.12 -12.32 -12.56
N THR A 31 -1.58 -12.87 -11.44
CA THR A 31 -1.27 -14.23 -10.98
C THR A 31 -2.55 -14.85 -10.41
N PRO A 32 -2.58 -16.16 -10.11
CA PRO A 32 -3.75 -16.78 -9.46
C PRO A 32 -4.14 -16.15 -8.11
N HIS A 33 -3.22 -15.42 -7.48
CA HIS A 33 -3.41 -14.78 -6.17
C HIS A 33 -3.25 -13.26 -6.23
N TYR A 34 -3.22 -12.66 -7.42
CA TYR A 34 -3.03 -11.22 -7.59
C TYR A 34 -3.82 -10.71 -8.79
N ARG A 35 -4.80 -9.83 -8.53
CA ARG A 35 -5.69 -9.31 -9.57
C ARG A 35 -5.60 -7.80 -9.69
N ARG A 36 -5.52 -7.31 -10.92
CA ARG A 36 -5.55 -5.88 -11.25
C ARG A 36 -6.90 -5.53 -11.86
N LEU A 37 -7.51 -4.46 -11.36
CA LEU A 37 -8.73 -3.88 -11.91
C LEU A 37 -8.46 -2.44 -12.35
N ARG A 38 -8.72 -2.12 -13.61
CA ARG A 38 -8.67 -0.74 -14.15
C ARG A 38 -10.00 -0.05 -13.86
N MET A 39 -9.94 1.24 -13.52
CA MET A 39 -11.06 2.00 -12.97
C MET A 39 -11.16 3.39 -13.58
N THR A 40 -12.38 3.92 -13.65
CA THR A 40 -12.62 5.38 -13.60
C THR A 40 -12.87 5.80 -12.16
N ASP A 41 -12.53 7.05 -11.83
CA ASP A 41 -12.40 7.54 -10.46
C ASP A 41 -13.60 8.35 -9.92
N GLY A 42 -14.62 8.60 -10.75
CA GLY A 42 -15.76 9.41 -10.37
C GLY A 42 -15.42 10.88 -10.04
N GLY A 43 -14.30 11.40 -10.56
CA GLY A 43 -13.81 12.77 -10.32
C GLY A 43 -12.91 12.93 -9.08
N LEU A 44 -12.49 11.82 -8.47
CA LEU A 44 -11.64 11.80 -7.27
C LEU A 44 -10.31 12.52 -7.46
N LEU A 45 -9.55 12.16 -8.50
CA LEU A 45 -8.21 12.68 -8.77
C LEU A 45 -8.23 14.18 -9.04
N ALA A 46 -9.23 14.67 -9.79
CA ALA A 46 -9.44 16.10 -10.01
C ALA A 46 -9.76 16.85 -8.70
N ALA A 47 -10.46 16.20 -7.77
CA ALA A 47 -10.90 16.80 -6.51
C ALA A 47 -9.87 16.77 -5.39
N THR A 48 -8.86 15.88 -5.47
CA THR A 48 -7.88 15.65 -4.39
C THR A 48 -6.42 15.82 -4.81
N GLY A 49 -6.13 15.82 -6.11
CA GLY A 49 -4.77 15.66 -6.61
C GLY A 49 -4.24 14.23 -6.39
N VAL A 50 -2.96 14.04 -6.72
CA VAL A 50 -2.25 12.75 -6.62
C VAL A 50 -0.97 12.91 -5.81
N HIS A 51 -0.59 11.85 -5.12
CA HIS A 51 0.72 11.76 -4.48
C HIS A 51 1.18 10.30 -4.42
N PRO A 52 2.48 10.04 -4.19
CA PRO A 52 3.01 8.69 -4.03
C PRO A 52 2.32 7.96 -2.88
N THR A 53 2.19 6.64 -2.97
CA THR A 53 1.56 5.76 -1.96
C THR A 53 0.10 6.12 -1.64
N MET A 54 -0.57 6.91 -2.49
CA MET A 54 -1.94 7.35 -2.27
C MET A 54 -2.89 6.16 -2.20
N TRP A 55 -3.79 6.20 -1.22
CA TRP A 55 -4.74 5.12 -0.96
C TRP A 55 -6.12 5.66 -0.59
N VAL A 56 -7.12 4.81 -0.81
CA VAL A 56 -8.53 5.11 -0.64
C VAL A 56 -9.22 3.98 0.12
N ARG A 57 -10.32 4.31 0.81
CA ARG A 57 -11.15 3.33 1.51
C ARG A 57 -12.27 2.90 0.58
N LEU A 58 -12.24 1.64 0.16
CA LEU A 58 -13.32 1.02 -0.61
C LEU A 58 -14.33 0.38 0.34
N TRP A 59 -15.60 0.46 -0.02
CA TRP A 59 -16.71 -0.10 0.75
C TRP A 59 -17.28 -1.32 0.06
N PHE A 60 -17.17 -2.46 0.75
CA PHE A 60 -17.72 -3.74 0.35
C PHE A 60 -18.93 -4.10 1.23
N SER A 61 -19.69 -5.10 0.80
CA SER A 61 -20.75 -5.72 1.58
C SER A 61 -20.27 -7.08 2.09
N ASP A 62 -20.32 -7.29 3.39
CA ASP A 62 -20.04 -8.56 4.06
C ASP A 62 -21.29 -9.03 4.81
N ASP A 63 -21.97 -10.04 4.29
CA ASP A 63 -23.29 -10.50 4.78
C ASP A 63 -24.29 -9.35 5.01
N GLY A 64 -24.37 -8.44 4.03
CA GLY A 64 -25.23 -7.26 4.05
C GLY A 64 -24.75 -6.11 4.96
N ARG A 65 -23.60 -6.25 5.63
CA ARG A 65 -23.00 -5.21 6.47
C ARG A 65 -21.90 -4.45 5.72
N PRO A 66 -21.80 -3.12 5.88
CA PRO A 66 -20.74 -2.34 5.24
C PRO A 66 -19.39 -2.69 5.85
N HIS A 67 -18.42 -2.95 4.99
CA HIS A 67 -17.08 -3.36 5.39
C HIS A 67 -16.05 -2.64 4.52
N GLN A 68 -15.12 -1.92 5.14
CA GLN A 68 -14.15 -1.09 4.43
C GLN A 68 -12.76 -1.73 4.37
N ARG A 69 -12.06 -1.53 3.24
CA ARG A 69 -10.64 -1.86 3.08
C ARG A 69 -9.90 -0.75 2.35
N ALA A 70 -8.64 -0.54 2.72
CA ALA A 70 -7.79 0.46 2.08
C ALA A 70 -7.06 -0.18 0.88
N TYR A 71 -7.02 0.53 -0.24
CA TYR A 71 -6.25 0.12 -1.42
C TYR A 71 -5.45 1.29 -1.97
N THR A 72 -4.23 1.00 -2.41
CA THR A 72 -3.33 1.96 -3.04
C THR A 72 -3.72 2.15 -4.50
N LEU A 73 -3.68 3.38 -4.99
CA LEU A 73 -3.88 3.71 -6.39
C LEU A 73 -2.64 3.35 -7.20
N VAL A 74 -2.82 2.59 -8.27
CA VAL A 74 -1.77 2.28 -9.25
C VAL A 74 -1.94 3.21 -10.44
N ASP A 75 -0.87 3.91 -10.78
CA ASP A 75 -0.76 4.80 -11.95
C ASP A 75 -1.96 5.74 -12.13
N PRO A 76 -2.29 6.57 -11.12
CA PRO A 76 -3.39 7.51 -11.23
C PRO A 76 -3.09 8.59 -12.25
N ASP A 77 -4.01 8.80 -13.19
CA ASP A 77 -3.97 9.81 -14.23
C ASP A 77 -5.11 10.83 -14.00
N PRO A 78 -4.81 12.02 -13.47
CA PRO A 78 -5.80 13.07 -13.25
C PRO A 78 -6.41 13.65 -14.55
N GLU A 79 -5.75 13.53 -15.69
CA GLU A 79 -6.27 14.07 -16.96
C GLU A 79 -7.43 13.22 -17.47
N THR A 80 -7.32 11.90 -17.33
CA THR A 80 -8.34 10.95 -17.78
C THR A 80 -9.27 10.47 -16.66
N GLY A 81 -8.95 10.75 -15.39
CA GLY A 81 -9.69 10.24 -14.23
C GLY A 81 -9.61 8.72 -14.12
N THR A 82 -8.47 8.15 -14.49
CA THR A 82 -8.27 6.69 -14.51
C THR A 82 -7.12 6.27 -13.61
N PHE A 83 -7.19 5.03 -13.13
CA PHE A 83 -6.16 4.39 -12.31
C PHE A 83 -6.42 2.88 -12.30
N ALA A 84 -5.55 2.12 -11.65
CA ALA A 84 -5.81 0.73 -11.33
C ALA A 84 -5.78 0.48 -9.81
N LEU A 85 -6.44 -0.60 -9.41
CA LEU A 85 -6.37 -1.18 -8.08
C LEU A 85 -5.82 -2.60 -8.21
N GLU A 86 -4.95 -2.97 -7.28
CA GLU A 86 -4.39 -4.32 -7.24
C GLU A 86 -4.77 -5.00 -5.92
N PHE A 87 -5.21 -6.24 -6.05
CA PHE A 87 -5.74 -7.07 -4.98
C PHE A 87 -4.84 -8.28 -4.80
N ALA A 88 -4.09 -8.31 -3.69
CA ALA A 88 -3.53 -9.55 -3.15
C ALA A 88 -4.71 -10.41 -2.66
N LEU A 89 -5.04 -11.46 -3.41
CA LEU A 89 -6.24 -12.26 -3.18
C LEU A 89 -6.06 -13.20 -1.98
N HIS A 90 -6.98 -13.12 -1.04
CA HIS A 90 -7.08 -13.97 0.14
C HIS A 90 -8.57 -14.27 0.45
N GLU A 91 -8.87 -14.90 1.57
CA GLU A 91 -10.27 -15.09 1.99
C GLU A 91 -10.90 -13.78 2.49
N GLY A 92 -12.11 -13.45 2.05
CA GLY A 92 -12.88 -12.32 2.55
C GLY A 92 -13.46 -11.41 1.47
N CYS A 93 -14.46 -10.62 1.87
CA CYS A 93 -15.39 -9.94 0.96
C CYS A 93 -14.75 -9.01 -0.09
N ALA A 94 -13.61 -8.39 0.21
CA ALA A 94 -12.91 -7.54 -0.75
C ALA A 94 -12.24 -8.36 -1.86
N SER A 95 -11.64 -9.51 -1.52
CA SER A 95 -11.09 -10.45 -2.49
C SER A 95 -12.19 -11.15 -3.27
N ASP A 96 -13.31 -11.51 -2.62
CA ASP A 96 -14.47 -12.11 -3.29
C ASP A 96 -15.10 -11.16 -4.30
N TRP A 97 -15.27 -9.89 -3.92
CA TRP A 97 -15.71 -8.85 -4.85
C TRP A 97 -14.73 -8.70 -6.02
N ALA A 98 -13.42 -8.63 -5.75
CA ALA A 98 -12.42 -8.47 -6.79
C ALA A 98 -12.42 -9.63 -7.79
N ARG A 99 -12.54 -10.89 -7.32
CA ARG A 99 -12.65 -12.09 -8.18
C ARG A 99 -13.86 -12.03 -9.10
N ALA A 100 -14.99 -11.52 -8.60
CA ALA A 100 -16.24 -11.42 -9.35
C ALA A 100 -16.33 -10.18 -10.25
N ALA A 101 -15.55 -9.14 -9.95
CA ALA A 101 -15.64 -7.83 -10.61
C ALA A 101 -15.36 -7.92 -12.12
N LYS A 102 -16.26 -7.31 -12.89
CA LYS A 102 -16.20 -7.19 -14.35
C LYS A 102 -16.47 -5.74 -14.78
N GLU A 103 -16.19 -5.44 -16.04
CA GLU A 103 -16.48 -4.12 -16.62
C GLU A 103 -17.90 -3.66 -16.33
N GLY A 104 -18.04 -2.40 -15.89
CA GLY A 104 -19.31 -1.80 -15.49
C GLY A 104 -19.69 -2.00 -14.02
N ASP A 105 -19.07 -2.93 -13.28
CA ASP A 105 -19.29 -3.03 -11.84
C ASP A 105 -18.72 -1.81 -11.12
N THR A 106 -19.37 -1.40 -10.02
CA THR A 106 -19.01 -0.21 -9.27
C THR A 106 -18.64 -0.50 -7.82
N VAL A 107 -17.76 0.32 -7.25
CA VAL A 107 -17.43 0.30 -5.82
C VAL A 107 -17.39 1.71 -5.25
N GLU A 108 -17.95 1.89 -4.06
CA GLU A 108 -17.92 3.17 -3.35
C GLU A 108 -16.56 3.38 -2.69
N ALA A 109 -16.03 4.58 -2.81
CA ALA A 109 -14.72 4.97 -2.31
C ALA A 109 -14.78 6.24 -1.46
N THR A 110 -13.93 6.31 -0.45
CA THR A 110 -13.76 7.48 0.40
C THR A 110 -12.27 7.81 0.51
N VAL A 111 -11.89 9.07 0.29
CA VAL A 111 -10.52 9.56 0.52
C VAL A 111 -10.44 10.23 1.87
N GLN A 112 -9.58 9.72 2.75
CA GLN A 112 -9.29 10.38 4.01
C GLN A 112 -7.94 9.90 4.59
N GLY A 113 -7.12 10.85 5.02
CA GLY A 113 -5.91 10.55 5.82
C GLY A 113 -4.75 9.97 5.01
N THR A 114 -4.82 10.03 3.69
CA THR A 114 -3.71 9.72 2.80
C THR A 114 -2.86 10.96 2.59
N GLY A 115 -1.55 10.78 2.43
CA GLY A 115 -0.59 11.85 2.22
C GLY A 115 0.82 11.29 2.10
N PHE A 116 1.68 12.04 1.42
CA PHE A 116 3.09 11.72 1.29
C PHE A 116 3.90 12.97 1.58
N GLN A 117 4.86 12.85 2.49
CA GLN A 117 5.84 13.90 2.74
C GLN A 117 7.17 13.39 2.22
N ARG A 118 7.65 14.01 1.14
CA ARG A 118 8.99 13.71 0.61
C ARG A 118 10.02 14.02 1.70
N PRO A 119 10.92 13.07 2.02
CA PRO A 119 11.89 13.28 3.07
C PRO A 119 12.95 14.28 2.59
N GLU A 120 13.29 15.25 3.45
CA GLU A 120 14.35 16.23 3.20
C GLU A 120 15.52 16.01 4.19
N PRO A 121 16.79 16.02 3.74
CA PRO A 121 17.23 16.07 2.33
C PRO A 121 16.80 14.82 1.55
N ASP A 122 16.88 14.85 0.22
CA ASP A 122 16.57 13.68 -0.60
C ASP A 122 17.33 12.43 -0.12
N PRO A 123 16.70 11.25 -0.12
CA PRO A 123 17.32 10.05 0.41
C PRO A 123 18.50 9.60 -0.44
N SER A 124 19.61 9.26 0.21
CA SER A 124 20.75 8.62 -0.45
C SER A 124 20.53 7.11 -0.62
N HIS A 125 19.65 6.52 0.20
CA HIS A 125 19.22 5.12 0.11
C HIS A 125 17.83 4.95 0.73
N VAL A 126 16.99 4.15 0.09
CA VAL A 126 15.63 3.83 0.57
C VAL A 126 15.58 2.40 1.10
N LEU A 127 15.14 2.22 2.33
CA LEU A 127 15.14 0.95 3.05
C LEU A 127 13.68 0.52 3.23
N VAL A 128 13.24 -0.44 2.43
CA VAL A 128 11.82 -0.82 2.30
C VAL A 128 11.59 -2.17 2.96
N VAL A 129 10.56 -2.27 3.79
CA VAL A 129 10.02 -3.55 4.26
C VAL A 129 8.57 -3.62 3.83
N GLY A 130 8.23 -4.64 3.04
CA GLY A 130 6.93 -4.77 2.40
C GLY A 130 6.56 -6.21 2.12
N ASP A 131 5.40 -6.38 1.50
CA ASP A 131 4.77 -7.65 1.13
C ASP A 131 3.90 -7.45 -0.12
N THR A 132 3.23 -8.51 -0.58
CA THR A 132 2.34 -8.45 -1.76
C THR A 132 1.25 -7.38 -1.64
N ALA A 133 0.73 -7.08 -0.44
CA ALA A 133 -0.32 -6.07 -0.27
C ALA A 133 0.19 -4.62 -0.41
N SER A 134 1.48 -4.40 -0.16
CA SER A 134 2.13 -3.09 -0.25
C SER A 134 2.88 -2.84 -1.56
N LEU A 135 3.00 -3.84 -2.44
CA LEU A 135 3.67 -3.72 -3.75
C LEU A 135 3.21 -2.50 -4.58
N PRO A 136 1.91 -2.17 -4.70
CA PRO A 136 1.46 -0.96 -5.39
C PRO A 136 2.11 0.32 -4.86
N ALA A 137 2.22 0.44 -3.53
CA ALA A 137 2.80 1.60 -2.88
C ALA A 137 4.32 1.63 -3.06
N ILE A 138 4.99 0.48 -2.98
CA ILE A 138 6.43 0.35 -3.27
C ILE A 138 6.73 0.81 -4.69
N ASN A 139 5.94 0.37 -5.69
CA ASN A 139 6.11 0.80 -7.07
C ASN A 139 5.95 2.31 -7.24
N SER A 140 4.95 2.92 -6.58
CA SER A 140 4.80 4.38 -6.59
C SER A 140 5.96 5.11 -5.89
N LEU A 141 6.55 4.49 -4.86
CA LEU A 141 7.70 5.02 -4.15
C LEU A 141 8.96 5.01 -5.02
N PHE A 142 9.18 3.95 -5.82
CA PHE A 142 10.27 3.91 -6.80
C PHE A 142 10.14 5.01 -7.85
N LYS A 143 8.91 5.31 -8.30
CA LYS A 143 8.67 6.41 -9.27
C LYS A 143 9.00 7.78 -8.67
N GLU A 144 8.66 8.01 -7.39
CA GLU A 144 8.92 9.27 -6.70
C GLU A 144 10.39 9.48 -6.33
N LEU A 145 11.02 8.44 -5.76
CA LEU A 145 12.37 8.50 -5.18
C LEU A 145 13.42 7.87 -6.10
N GLY A 146 13.11 7.72 -7.39
CA GLY A 146 13.82 6.84 -8.32
C GLY A 146 15.31 7.16 -8.56
N SER A 147 15.82 8.30 -8.11
CA SER A 147 17.26 8.57 -8.10
C SER A 147 18.03 7.78 -7.04
N ALA A 148 17.38 7.37 -5.95
CA ALA A 148 18.02 6.67 -4.84
C ALA A 148 18.00 5.15 -5.04
N PRO A 149 19.11 4.44 -4.76
CA PRO A 149 19.06 2.99 -4.62
C PRO A 149 18.12 2.57 -3.49
N ALA A 150 17.60 1.36 -3.58
CA ALA A 150 16.71 0.82 -2.56
C ALA A 150 17.13 -0.60 -2.20
N THR A 151 17.05 -0.92 -0.91
CA THR A 151 17.11 -2.31 -0.43
C THR A 151 15.72 -2.65 0.11
N VAL A 152 15.12 -3.69 -0.46
CA VAL A 152 13.76 -4.12 -0.14
C VAL A 152 13.79 -5.50 0.50
N TRP A 153 13.31 -5.60 1.74
CA TRP A 153 12.90 -6.87 2.31
C TRP A 153 11.44 -7.10 1.96
N PHE A 154 11.20 -7.97 0.97
CA PHE A 154 9.88 -8.28 0.47
C PHE A 154 9.43 -9.62 1.03
N GLU A 155 8.40 -9.63 1.87
CA GLU A 155 7.85 -10.86 2.41
C GLU A 155 6.96 -11.57 1.38
N GLY A 156 7.37 -12.77 0.97
CA GLY A 156 6.79 -13.51 -0.14
C GLY A 156 7.75 -13.56 -1.33
N THR A 157 7.18 -13.69 -2.53
CA THR A 157 7.91 -13.71 -3.79
C THR A 157 7.32 -12.70 -4.77
N LEU A 158 8.15 -12.12 -5.63
CA LEU A 158 7.79 -11.24 -6.73
C LEU A 158 7.52 -12.01 -8.04
N ASP A 159 7.69 -13.33 -8.06
CA ASP A 159 7.47 -14.12 -9.28
C ASP A 159 6.07 -13.87 -9.87
N GLY A 160 6.04 -13.45 -11.13
CA GLY A 160 4.82 -13.04 -11.85
C GLY A 160 4.16 -11.74 -11.39
N LEU A 161 4.62 -11.10 -10.31
CA LEU A 161 4.08 -9.83 -9.83
C LEU A 161 4.62 -8.63 -10.64
N PRO A 162 3.84 -7.54 -10.78
CA PRO A 162 4.23 -6.39 -11.59
C PRO A 162 5.17 -5.47 -10.80
N SER A 163 6.34 -5.98 -10.41
CA SER A 163 7.35 -5.19 -9.71
C SER A 163 7.91 -4.09 -10.61
N GLY A 164 7.93 -2.86 -10.10
CA GLY A 164 8.58 -1.70 -10.75
C GLY A 164 10.05 -1.55 -10.39
N ALA A 165 10.66 -2.55 -9.76
CA ALA A 165 12.06 -2.47 -9.34
C ALA A 165 13.01 -2.51 -10.56
N ASP A 166 13.92 -1.54 -10.64
CA ASP A 166 15.07 -1.56 -11.54
C ASP A 166 16.17 -2.47 -10.96
N PRO A 167 16.51 -3.62 -11.56
CA PRO A 167 17.47 -4.58 -11.02
C PRO A 167 18.91 -4.08 -11.02
N GLU A 168 19.24 -3.02 -11.78
CA GLU A 168 20.57 -2.39 -11.75
C GLU A 168 20.72 -1.42 -10.58
N ARG A 169 19.60 -1.00 -9.98
CA ARG A 169 19.53 0.06 -8.96
C ARG A 169 19.01 -0.41 -7.60
N HIS A 170 18.09 -1.37 -7.61
CA HIS A 170 17.38 -1.84 -6.42
C HIS A 170 17.78 -3.27 -6.10
N GLU A 171 18.06 -3.51 -4.83
CA GLU A 171 18.30 -4.83 -4.28
C GLU A 171 17.01 -5.35 -3.66
N ILE A 172 16.47 -6.44 -4.22
CA ILE A 172 15.31 -7.11 -3.65
C ILE A 172 15.77 -8.37 -2.90
N ARG A 173 15.35 -8.47 -1.65
CA ARG A 173 15.54 -9.62 -0.77
C ARG A 173 14.17 -10.23 -0.49
N GLU A 174 13.82 -11.26 -1.24
CA GLU A 174 12.61 -12.05 -1.00
C GLU A 174 12.78 -12.86 0.29
N VAL A 175 11.83 -12.73 1.21
CA VAL A 175 11.84 -13.38 2.52
C VAL A 175 10.57 -14.22 2.65
N PRO A 176 10.65 -15.55 2.80
CA PRO A 176 9.45 -16.36 2.95
C PRO A 176 8.71 -16.00 4.24
N ARG A 177 7.38 -15.90 4.17
CA ARG A 177 6.55 -15.70 5.36
C ARG A 177 6.60 -16.94 6.25
N GLN A 178 7.19 -16.81 7.43
CA GLN A 178 7.33 -17.87 8.42
C GLN A 178 7.07 -17.32 9.82
N GLU A 179 6.59 -18.19 10.73
CA GLU A 179 6.34 -17.85 12.13
C GLU A 179 5.50 -16.56 12.28
N ALA A 180 4.45 -16.42 11.48
CA ALA A 180 3.56 -15.25 11.46
C ALA A 180 4.29 -13.89 11.28
N GLY A 181 5.35 -13.87 10.46
CA GLY A 181 6.13 -12.66 10.14
C GLY A 181 7.37 -12.46 11.01
N LYS A 182 7.60 -13.30 12.02
CA LYS A 182 8.79 -13.23 12.88
C LYS A 182 10.09 -13.38 12.10
N HIS A 183 10.11 -14.24 11.08
CA HIS A 183 11.30 -14.43 10.24
C HIS A 183 11.71 -13.15 9.50
N LEU A 184 10.75 -12.40 8.95
CA LEU A 184 11.01 -11.09 8.33
C LEU A 184 11.61 -10.11 9.34
N VAL A 185 11.06 -10.05 10.55
CA VAL A 185 11.57 -9.17 11.62
C VAL A 185 13.01 -9.50 11.98
N GLU A 186 13.34 -10.78 12.15
CA GLU A 186 14.69 -11.25 12.48
C GLU A 186 15.68 -10.92 11.36
N ARG A 187 15.30 -11.18 10.11
CA ARG A 187 16.10 -10.87 8.93
C ARG A 187 16.39 -9.37 8.86
N VAL A 188 15.36 -8.51 8.94
CA VAL A 188 15.57 -7.05 8.90
C VAL A 188 16.47 -6.60 10.06
N ARG A 189 16.24 -7.06 11.30
CA ARG A 189 17.07 -6.72 12.47
C ARG A 189 18.54 -7.11 12.31
N ALA A 190 18.84 -8.18 11.58
CA ALA A 190 20.20 -8.64 11.39
C ALA A 190 20.97 -7.95 10.23
N GLU A 191 20.29 -7.28 9.30
CA GLU A 191 20.94 -6.68 8.09
C GLU A 191 20.85 -5.16 8.09
N LEU A 192 19.72 -4.60 8.53
CA LEU A 192 19.45 -3.17 8.48
C LEU A 192 20.50 -2.31 9.18
N PRO A 193 21.06 -2.67 10.36
CA PRO A 193 22.02 -1.81 11.06
C PRO A 193 23.27 -1.47 10.25
N GLU A 194 23.81 -2.44 9.51
CA GLU A 194 25.03 -2.25 8.72
C GLU A 194 24.77 -1.34 7.52
N ILE A 195 23.65 -1.51 6.82
CA ILE A 195 23.28 -0.64 5.70
C ILE A 195 23.01 0.77 6.20
N LEU A 196 22.30 0.88 7.33
CA LEU A 196 21.95 2.16 7.94
C LEU A 196 23.19 2.94 8.38
N SER A 197 24.20 2.28 8.97
CA SER A 197 25.43 2.95 9.44
C SER A 197 26.26 3.55 8.30
N GLY A 198 26.21 2.92 7.11
CA GLY A 198 26.86 3.39 5.89
C GLY A 198 26.05 4.40 5.06
N THR A 199 24.82 4.74 5.49
CA THR A 199 23.92 5.61 4.72
C THR A 199 23.81 7.00 5.35
N GLU A 200 24.20 8.03 4.62
CA GLU A 200 24.14 9.42 5.12
C GLU A 200 22.70 9.94 5.29
N HIS A 201 21.83 9.67 4.31
CA HIS A 201 20.44 10.11 4.31
C HIS A 201 19.49 8.93 4.08
N PRO A 202 19.31 8.03 5.08
CA PRO A 202 18.44 6.87 4.95
C PRO A 202 16.97 7.28 5.02
N TYR A 203 16.11 6.69 4.20
CA TYR A 203 14.66 6.78 4.37
C TYR A 203 14.09 5.38 4.54
N VAL A 204 13.45 5.12 5.68
CA VAL A 204 12.91 3.80 6.01
C VAL A 204 11.40 3.80 5.79
N TRP A 205 10.91 2.89 4.94
CA TRP A 205 9.50 2.74 4.61
C TRP A 205 9.04 1.31 4.93
N ILE A 206 8.08 1.16 5.83
CA ILE A 206 7.63 -0.13 6.36
C ILE A 206 6.11 -0.23 6.20
N ALA A 207 5.65 -1.21 5.43
CA ALA A 207 4.23 -1.51 5.30
C ALA A 207 4.00 -3.00 5.06
N CYS A 208 3.64 -3.72 6.12
CA CYS A 208 3.25 -5.14 6.07
C CYS A 208 2.00 -5.33 6.95
N ASP A 209 1.87 -6.50 7.60
CA ASP A 209 0.93 -6.66 8.70
C ASP A 209 1.24 -5.70 9.87
N THR A 210 0.22 -5.43 10.68
CA THR A 210 0.28 -4.48 11.78
C THR A 210 1.30 -4.86 12.86
N ALA A 211 1.49 -6.15 13.15
CA ALA A 211 2.42 -6.59 14.20
C ALA A 211 3.86 -6.39 13.75
N THR A 212 4.20 -6.87 12.56
CA THR A 212 5.51 -6.71 11.92
C THR A 212 5.87 -5.23 11.76
N THR A 213 4.94 -4.43 11.24
CA THR A 213 5.14 -2.99 11.04
C THR A 213 5.40 -2.25 12.36
N ARG A 214 4.66 -2.59 13.42
CA ARG A 214 4.87 -1.98 14.75
C ARG A 214 6.21 -2.39 15.34
N ALA A 215 6.59 -3.66 15.23
CA ALA A 215 7.84 -4.18 15.77
C ALA A 215 9.05 -3.49 15.11
N LEU A 216 9.09 -3.47 13.78
CA LEU A 216 10.18 -2.84 13.03
C LEU A 216 10.16 -1.32 13.12
N GLY A 217 8.99 -0.69 13.07
CA GLY A 217 8.88 0.76 13.25
C GLY A 217 9.36 1.22 14.63
N SER A 218 9.08 0.44 15.68
CA SER A 218 9.62 0.72 17.03
C SER A 218 11.13 0.49 17.09
N TYR A 219 11.63 -0.61 16.54
CA TYR A 219 13.05 -0.94 16.47
C TYR A 219 13.86 0.19 15.81
N VAL A 220 13.46 0.59 14.60
CA VAL A 220 14.15 1.60 13.80
C VAL A 220 14.20 2.96 14.51
N ARG A 221 13.10 3.38 15.16
CA ARG A 221 13.06 4.68 15.84
C ARG A 221 13.74 4.68 17.21
N LYS A 222 13.58 3.62 18.00
CA LYS A 222 14.01 3.60 19.40
C LYS A 222 15.40 2.99 19.59
N GLU A 223 15.70 1.92 18.87
CA GLU A 223 16.96 1.19 19.01
C GLU A 223 18.00 1.70 18.01
N LEU A 224 17.60 1.95 16.75
CA LEU A 224 18.52 2.49 15.71
C LEU A 224 18.55 4.02 15.63
N GLY A 225 17.67 4.72 16.36
CA GLY A 225 17.69 6.18 16.46
C GLY A 225 17.32 6.93 15.18
N VAL A 226 16.69 6.30 14.19
CA VAL A 226 16.32 6.98 12.95
C VAL A 226 15.26 8.05 13.22
N PRO A 227 15.46 9.31 12.79
CA PRO A 227 14.51 10.39 13.04
C PRO A 227 13.12 10.07 12.49
N LYS A 228 12.06 10.47 13.20
CA LYS A 228 10.67 10.16 12.80
C LYS A 228 10.30 10.64 11.39
N GLN A 229 10.90 11.74 10.92
CA GLN A 229 10.67 12.31 9.59
C GLN A 229 11.30 11.45 8.49
N ARG A 230 12.20 10.54 8.86
CA ARG A 230 12.89 9.60 7.98
C ARG A 230 12.29 8.20 8.04
N VAL A 231 11.18 8.02 8.75
CA VAL A 231 10.51 6.72 8.93
C VAL A 231 9.03 6.85 8.59
N HIS A 232 8.60 6.11 7.58
CA HIS A 232 7.19 5.80 7.35
C HIS A 232 6.91 4.37 7.83
N ALA A 233 5.92 4.20 8.70
CA ALA A 233 5.52 2.88 9.19
C ALA A 233 3.99 2.81 9.30
N LEU A 234 3.34 2.08 8.39
CA LEU A 234 1.89 1.97 8.31
C LEU A 234 1.48 0.51 8.12
N GLY A 235 0.74 -0.07 9.06
CA GLY A 235 0.26 -1.45 8.95
C GLY A 235 -0.88 -1.53 7.93
N TYR A 236 -0.69 -2.30 6.86
CA TYR A 236 -1.64 -2.41 5.74
C TYR A 236 -2.76 -3.38 6.05
N TRP A 237 -2.45 -4.45 6.78
CA TRP A 237 -3.42 -5.46 7.18
C TRP A 237 -3.18 -5.94 8.60
N ARG A 238 -4.10 -6.77 9.11
CA ARG A 238 -3.96 -7.47 10.38
C ARG A 238 -4.16 -8.94 10.08
N ALA A 239 -3.23 -9.76 10.56
CA ALA A 239 -3.50 -11.18 10.68
C ALA A 239 -4.61 -11.37 11.72
N ASP A 240 -5.49 -12.33 11.46
CA ASP A 240 -6.54 -12.73 12.37
C ASP A 240 -5.98 -13.32 13.68
#